data_AF-A0A1Y1X794-F1
#
_entry.id   AF-A0A1Y1X794-F1
#
_cell.length_a   1.000
_cell.length_b   1.000
_cell.length_c   1.000
_cell.angle_alpha   90.00
_cell.angle_beta   90.00
_cell.angle_gamma   90.00
#
_symmetry.space_group_name_H-M   'P 1'
#
loop_
_entity.id
_entity.type
_entity.pdbx_description
1 polymer ?
#
loop_
_entity_poly.entity_id
_entity_poly.type
_entity_poly.pdbx_seq_one_letter_code
_entity_poly.pdbx_strand_id
1 'polypeptide(L)'
;MSSFFDTDKFNLQQIITPIFGSKKNLLTFRLFAFVFLFLGLILSIYNYNFNYNEASHIRKGYFSYFTNQTYIAIILYYILCIYFHIKDNNHALPKRFKNENLNSCIHIFFNVIVPLAFLVTVIFWGLISPILDTSRYNALNYLLIVIQHSFQSIFLGLDWFLISLPTNIYHSIPMIIVGICYVIFAHIFNAMYGIWIYKFLDTSNKHWVGIYIGVFTFWILFGVCFTFVHKIKNKMFNNNNSENQKKTATNNKKTK
;
A
#
# COMPACT_ATOMS: atom_id res chain seq x y z
N MET A 1 16.25 12.04 10.73
CA MET A 1 15.23 11.15 10.13
C MET A 1 14.75 10.09 11.11
N SER A 2 15.66 9.36 11.77
CA SER A 2 15.32 8.29 12.72
C SER A 2 14.31 8.69 13.81
N SER A 3 14.60 9.76 14.58
CA SER A 3 13.73 10.26 15.64
C SER A 3 12.42 10.85 15.15
N PHE A 4 12.38 11.32 13.89
CA PHE A 4 11.19 11.95 13.32
C PHE A 4 10.11 10.91 12.97
N PHE A 5 10.51 9.73 12.49
CA PHE A 5 9.58 8.65 12.16
C PHE A 5 9.46 7.58 13.25
N ASP A 6 10.07 7.77 14.42
CA ASP A 6 10.23 6.72 15.44
C ASP A 6 10.91 5.45 14.89
N THR A 7 11.86 5.63 13.96
CA THR A 7 12.59 4.52 13.35
C THR A 7 13.41 3.76 14.39
N ASP A 8 13.83 4.39 15.48
CA ASP A 8 14.48 3.75 16.64
C ASP A 8 13.67 2.58 17.21
N LYS A 9 12.33 2.66 17.16
CA LYS A 9 11.40 1.60 17.60
C LYS A 9 11.16 0.52 16.54
N PHE A 10 11.53 0.79 15.30
CA PHE A 10 11.35 -0.12 14.17
C PHE A 10 12.46 -1.17 14.10
N ASN A 11 12.02 -2.42 14.00
CA ASN A 11 12.85 -3.59 13.86
C ASN A 11 12.33 -4.47 12.70
N LEU A 12 13.23 -4.95 11.84
CA LEU A 12 12.90 -5.83 10.71
C LEU A 12 12.18 -7.13 11.13
N GLN A 13 12.44 -7.66 12.33
CA GLN A 13 11.71 -8.84 12.81
C GLN A 13 10.22 -8.58 13.05
N GLN A 14 9.80 -7.33 13.26
CA GLN A 14 8.39 -6.97 13.40
C GLN A 14 7.62 -7.18 12.10
N ILE A 15 8.27 -7.06 10.94
CA ILE A 15 7.66 -7.28 9.62
C ILE A 15 7.31 -8.75 9.41
N ILE A 16 8.08 -9.67 9.97
CA ILE A 16 7.98 -11.11 9.70
C ILE A 16 7.40 -11.92 10.87
N THR A 17 7.18 -11.28 12.02
CA THR A 17 6.61 -11.91 13.20
C THR A 17 5.13 -11.56 13.26
N PRO A 18 4.23 -12.52 12.95
CA PRO A 18 2.81 -12.25 13.00
C PRO A 18 2.34 -12.07 14.45
N ILE A 19 1.32 -11.24 14.62
CA ILE A 19 0.57 -11.10 15.88
C ILE A 19 -0.27 -12.36 16.13
N PHE A 20 -0.82 -12.95 15.06
CA PHE A 20 -1.65 -14.14 15.10
C PHE A 20 -1.10 -15.24 14.20
N GLY A 21 -1.04 -16.47 14.72
CA GLY A 21 -0.55 -17.63 13.97
C GLY A 21 0.98 -17.76 13.97
N SER A 22 1.50 -18.55 13.03
CA SER A 22 2.93 -18.86 12.92
C SER A 22 3.63 -18.06 11.83
N LYS A 23 4.94 -17.83 11.97
CA LYS A 23 5.78 -17.22 10.92
C LYS A 23 5.65 -17.96 9.58
N LYS A 24 5.51 -19.29 9.62
CA LYS A 24 5.30 -20.14 8.44
C LYS A 24 3.98 -19.81 7.73
N ASN A 25 2.88 -19.66 8.48
CA ASN A 25 1.58 -19.31 7.91
C ASN A 25 1.62 -17.91 7.26
N LEU A 26 2.26 -16.94 7.91
CA LEU A 26 2.45 -15.60 7.34
C LEU A 26 3.25 -15.65 6.03
N LEU A 27 4.34 -16.41 5.98
CA LEU A 27 5.12 -16.60 4.75
C LEU A 27 4.29 -17.27 3.65
N THR A 28 3.53 -18.33 3.97
CA THR A 28 2.65 -19.01 2.99
C THR A 28 1.61 -18.04 2.42
N PHE A 29 0.98 -17.23 3.27
CA PHE A 29 0.05 -16.18 2.82
C PHE A 29 0.73 -15.17 1.90
N ARG A 30 1.93 -14.69 2.25
CA ARG A 30 2.69 -13.73 1.44
C ARG A 30 3.12 -14.28 0.09
N LEU A 31 3.51 -15.55 0.03
CA LEU A 31 3.82 -16.23 -1.24
C LEU A 31 2.57 -16.34 -2.12
N PHE A 32 1.43 -16.72 -1.54
CA PHE A 32 0.17 -16.78 -2.26
C PHE A 32 -0.24 -15.39 -2.79
N ALA A 33 -0.23 -14.38 -1.94
CA ALA A 33 -0.55 -13.00 -2.31
C ALA A 33 0.40 -12.47 -3.39
N PHE A 34 1.71 -12.75 -3.27
CA PHE A 34 2.71 -12.37 -4.27
C PHE A 34 2.41 -13.00 -5.63
N VAL A 35 2.22 -14.32 -5.70
CA VAL A 35 1.92 -15.02 -6.97
C VAL A 35 0.64 -14.47 -7.59
N PHE A 36 -0.41 -14.32 -6.78
CA PHE A 36 -1.68 -13.79 -7.26
C PHE A 36 -1.51 -12.37 -7.83
N LEU A 37 -0.90 -11.47 -7.06
CA LEU A 37 -0.72 -10.09 -7.49
C LEU A 37 0.20 -10.00 -8.70
N PHE A 38 1.29 -10.78 -8.73
CA PHE A 38 2.22 -10.81 -9.87
C PHE A 38 1.54 -11.29 -11.16
N LEU A 39 0.72 -12.33 -11.10
CA LEU A 39 -0.12 -12.75 -12.22
C LEU A 39 -1.08 -11.63 -12.64
N GLY A 40 -1.71 -10.95 -11.68
CA GLY A 40 -2.54 -9.78 -11.94
C GLY A 40 -1.78 -8.65 -12.65
N LEU A 41 -0.51 -8.39 -12.30
CA LEU A 41 0.33 -7.42 -13.01
C LEU A 41 0.53 -7.84 -14.46
N ILE A 42 0.92 -9.09 -14.70
CA ILE A 42 1.14 -9.60 -16.06
C ILE A 42 -0.13 -9.48 -16.89
N LEU A 43 -1.27 -9.91 -16.36
CA LEU A 43 -2.56 -9.82 -17.04
C LEU A 43 -2.99 -8.38 -17.30
N SER A 44 -2.76 -7.46 -16.36
CA SER A 44 -3.07 -6.04 -16.54
C SER A 44 -2.21 -5.38 -17.62
N ILE A 45 -0.90 -5.70 -17.68
CA ILE A 45 -0.01 -5.23 -18.75
C ILE A 45 -0.41 -5.84 -20.09
N TYR A 46 -0.74 -7.13 -20.12
CA TYR A 46 -1.21 -7.81 -21.33
C TYR A 46 -2.50 -7.17 -21.86
N ASN A 47 -3.51 -7.03 -21.00
CA ASN A 47 -4.78 -6.40 -21.37
C ASN A 47 -4.59 -4.96 -21.86
N TYR A 48 -3.72 -4.20 -21.20
CA TYR A 48 -3.40 -2.84 -21.60
C TYR A 48 -2.79 -2.77 -23.01
N ASN A 49 -1.93 -3.73 -23.38
CA ASN A 49 -1.22 -3.71 -24.67
C ASN A 49 -1.98 -4.36 -25.84
N PHE A 50 -2.81 -5.36 -25.56
CA PHE A 50 -3.40 -6.21 -26.59
C PHE A 50 -4.93 -6.14 -26.68
N ASN A 51 -5.63 -5.76 -25.60
CA ASN A 51 -7.10 -5.80 -25.54
C ASN A 51 -7.77 -4.42 -25.57
N TYR A 52 -7.00 -3.33 -25.49
CA TYR A 52 -7.52 -1.98 -25.72
C TYR A 52 -7.50 -1.65 -27.22
N ASN A 53 -8.65 -1.74 -27.86
CA ASN A 53 -8.91 -1.33 -29.26
C ASN A 53 -8.96 0.21 -29.41
N GLU A 54 -8.04 0.96 -28.80
CA GLU A 54 -7.94 2.39 -29.07
C GLU A 54 -7.08 2.62 -30.32
N ALA A 55 -7.75 2.55 -31.48
CA ALA A 55 -7.18 2.84 -32.80
C ALA A 55 -6.84 4.34 -33.00
N SER A 56 -7.02 5.20 -32.01
CA SER A 56 -6.78 6.64 -32.13
C SER A 56 -6.06 7.21 -30.90
N HIS A 57 -4.76 7.38 -31.08
CA HIS A 57 -3.91 8.41 -30.48
C HIS A 57 -3.67 8.38 -28.96
N ILE A 58 -2.45 7.94 -28.65
CA ILE A 58 -1.71 8.03 -27.38
C ILE A 58 -2.10 6.95 -26.37
N ARG A 59 -1.42 5.79 -26.48
CA ARG A 59 -1.31 4.81 -25.39
C ARG A 59 -0.76 5.55 -24.16
N LYS A 60 -1.64 5.93 -23.23
CA LYS A 60 -1.30 6.52 -21.93
C LYS A 60 -0.42 5.54 -21.16
N GLY A 61 0.91 5.61 -21.36
CA GLY A 61 1.85 4.56 -20.96
C GLY A 61 1.47 3.90 -19.62
N TYR A 62 1.43 2.57 -19.56
CA TYR A 62 0.86 1.80 -18.44
C TYR A 62 1.23 2.34 -17.05
N PHE A 63 2.48 2.78 -16.88
CA PHE A 63 3.01 3.33 -15.62
C PHE A 63 2.52 4.75 -15.27
N SER A 64 1.76 5.42 -16.13
CA SER A 64 1.20 6.75 -15.87
C SER A 64 0.07 6.71 -14.83
N TYR A 65 -0.66 5.59 -14.75
CA TYR A 65 -1.74 5.43 -13.77
C TYR A 65 -1.20 5.19 -12.36
N PHE A 66 -1.69 5.94 -11.38
CA PHE A 66 -1.30 5.81 -9.98
C PHE A 66 -1.57 4.41 -9.42
N THR A 67 -2.69 3.79 -9.83
CA THR A 67 -3.00 2.38 -9.52
C THR A 67 -1.85 1.47 -9.91
N ASN A 68 -1.30 1.63 -11.11
CA ASN A 68 -0.27 0.73 -11.62
C ASN A 68 1.08 0.95 -10.90
N GLN A 69 1.41 2.21 -10.58
CA GLN A 69 2.57 2.55 -9.75
C GLN A 69 2.45 1.92 -8.35
N THR A 70 1.28 2.05 -7.73
CA THR A 70 0.98 1.44 -6.42
C THR A 70 1.05 -0.08 -6.49
N TYR A 71 0.51 -0.68 -7.55
CA TYR A 71 0.53 -2.13 -7.78
C TYR A 71 1.94 -2.70 -7.79
N ILE A 72 2.87 -2.02 -8.48
CA ILE A 72 4.29 -2.41 -8.53
C ILE A 72 4.93 -2.28 -7.14
N ALA A 73 4.64 -1.18 -6.43
CA ALA A 73 5.12 -0.99 -5.07
C ALA A 73 4.61 -2.08 -4.12
N ILE A 74 3.38 -2.58 -4.28
CA ILE A 74 2.86 -3.72 -3.52
C ILE A 74 3.61 -5.01 -3.86
N ILE A 75 3.95 -5.25 -5.13
CA ILE A 75 4.78 -6.40 -5.52
C ILE A 75 6.16 -6.32 -4.86
N LEU A 76 6.80 -5.14 -4.89
CA LEU A 76 8.07 -4.91 -4.20
C LEU A 76 7.95 -5.13 -2.68
N TYR A 77 6.84 -4.73 -2.08
CA TYR A 77 6.54 -5.01 -0.68
C TYR A 77 6.56 -6.51 -0.37
N TYR A 78 5.83 -7.31 -1.14
CA TYR A 78 5.81 -8.77 -0.91
C TYR A 78 7.17 -9.43 -1.18
N ILE A 79 7.91 -8.98 -2.20
CA ILE A 79 9.28 -9.44 -2.45
C ILE A 79 10.17 -9.19 -1.23
N LEU A 80 10.12 -7.98 -0.66
CA LEU A 80 10.89 -7.62 0.53
C LEU A 80 10.48 -8.46 1.75
N CYS A 81 9.18 -8.65 1.98
CA CYS A 81 8.68 -9.50 3.06
C CYS A 81 9.17 -10.95 2.94
N ILE A 82 9.09 -11.54 1.74
CA ILE A 82 9.56 -12.90 1.46
C ILE A 82 11.08 -12.97 1.66
N TYR A 83 11.83 -11.99 1.15
CA TYR A 83 13.28 -11.90 1.33
C TYR A 83 13.66 -11.83 2.82
N PHE A 84 12.97 -11.02 3.63
CA PHE A 84 13.23 -10.94 5.06
C PHE A 84 12.88 -12.24 5.79
N HIS A 85 11.82 -12.95 5.40
CA HIS A 85 11.54 -14.28 5.93
C HIS A 85 12.67 -15.27 5.64
N ILE A 86 13.18 -15.30 4.40
CA ILE A 86 14.31 -16.18 4.03
C ILE A 86 15.54 -15.84 4.87
N LYS A 87 15.84 -14.55 5.06
CA LYS A 87 16.96 -14.11 5.90
C LYS A 87 16.78 -14.49 7.37
N ASP A 88 15.58 -14.39 7.92
CA ASP A 88 15.30 -14.78 9.30
C ASP A 88 15.40 -16.29 9.53
N ASN A 89 14.89 -17.09 8.58
CA ASN A 89 15.03 -18.55 8.62
C ASN A 89 16.50 -19.00 8.60
N ASN A 90 17.37 -18.22 7.94
CA ASN A 90 18.82 -18.46 7.92
C ASN A 90 19.56 -17.75 9.07
N HIS A 91 18.86 -17.22 10.07
CA HIS A 91 19.41 -16.46 11.19
C HIS A 91 20.28 -15.25 10.79
N ALA A 92 20.06 -14.73 9.58
CA ALA A 92 20.85 -13.68 8.96
C ALA A 92 20.11 -12.33 8.88
N LEU A 93 18.86 -12.26 9.33
CA LEU A 93 18.10 -11.00 9.37
C LEU A 93 18.51 -10.18 10.59
N PRO A 94 19.22 -9.04 10.42
CA PRO A 94 19.56 -8.20 11.56
C PRO A 94 18.29 -7.55 12.13
N LYS A 95 18.33 -7.14 13.40
CA LYS A 95 17.23 -6.33 13.97
C LYS A 95 17.03 -5.01 13.21
N ARG A 96 18.13 -4.46 12.71
CA ARG A 96 18.21 -3.16 12.07
C ARG A 96 19.35 -3.16 11.06
N PHE A 97 19.22 -2.42 9.96
CA PHE A 97 20.36 -2.19 9.09
C PHE A 97 21.41 -1.29 9.76
N LYS A 98 22.69 -1.48 9.40
CA LYS A 98 23.77 -0.56 9.82
C LYS A 98 23.57 0.85 9.24
N ASN A 99 23.00 0.94 8.03
CA ASN A 99 22.64 2.21 7.41
C ASN A 99 21.27 2.67 7.92
N GLU A 100 21.27 3.74 8.70
CA GLU A 100 20.09 4.30 9.34
C GLU A 100 19.08 4.90 8.36
N ASN A 101 19.56 5.48 7.26
CA ASN A 101 18.70 6.02 6.22
C ASN A 101 17.96 4.89 5.50
N LEU A 102 18.64 3.78 5.22
CA LEU A 102 17.99 2.60 4.64
C LEU A 102 16.90 2.04 5.56
N ASN A 103 17.18 1.97 6.87
CA ASN A 103 16.20 1.52 7.85
C ASN A 103 14.98 2.45 7.91
N SER A 104 15.19 3.76 7.86
CA SER A 104 14.12 4.77 7.81
C SER A 104 13.31 4.67 6.51
N CYS A 105 13.96 4.51 5.35
CA CYS A 105 13.28 4.37 4.07
C CYS A 105 12.38 3.12 4.04
N ILE A 106 12.87 1.99 4.55
CA ILE A 106 12.07 0.75 4.65
C ILE A 106 10.91 0.94 5.62
N HIS A 107 11.16 1.54 6.79
CA HIS A 107 10.10 1.82 7.77
C HIS A 107 8.99 2.71 7.20
N ILE A 108 9.36 3.77 6.48
CA ILE A 108 8.43 4.67 5.79
C ILE A 108 7.67 3.90 4.72
N PHE A 109 8.36 3.15 3.86
CA PHE A 109 7.76 2.38 2.78
C PHE A 109 6.66 1.43 3.30
N PHE A 110 6.96 0.66 4.35
CA PHE A 110 6.00 -0.27 4.96
C PHE A 110 4.80 0.44 5.60
N ASN A 111 4.97 1.65 6.14
CA ASN A 111 3.86 2.43 6.70
C ASN A 111 3.00 3.11 5.62
N VAL A 112 3.59 3.46 4.47
CA VAL A 112 2.92 4.25 3.42
C VAL A 112 2.21 3.35 2.40
N ILE A 113 2.75 2.18 2.09
CA ILE A 113 2.19 1.34 1.03
C ILE A 113 0.77 0.85 1.35
N VAL A 114 0.50 0.54 2.62
CA VAL A 114 -0.82 0.09 3.08
C VAL A 114 -1.91 1.14 2.83
N PRO A 115 -1.81 2.37 3.36
CA PRO A 115 -2.82 3.39 3.07
C PRO A 115 -2.92 3.70 1.57
N LEU A 116 -1.83 3.68 0.81
CA LEU A 116 -1.91 3.89 -0.65
C LEU A 116 -2.75 2.82 -1.35
N ALA A 117 -2.63 1.54 -0.96
CA ALA A 117 -3.46 0.48 -1.54
C ALA A 117 -4.95 0.70 -1.27
N PHE A 118 -5.32 1.04 -0.03
CA PHE A 118 -6.71 1.36 0.30
C PHE A 118 -7.21 2.62 -0.40
N LEU A 119 -6.37 3.64 -0.50
CA LEU A 119 -6.70 4.89 -1.17
C LEU A 119 -7.00 4.66 -2.65
N VAL A 120 -6.15 3.91 -3.36
CA VAL A 120 -6.38 3.52 -4.76
C VAL A 120 -7.70 2.78 -4.91
N THR A 121 -8.00 1.84 -4.01
CA THR A 121 -9.29 1.13 -4.01
C THR A 121 -10.45 2.10 -3.83
N VAL A 122 -10.39 3.01 -2.84
CA VAL A 122 -11.47 3.98 -2.56
C VAL A 122 -11.66 4.96 -3.71
N ILE A 123 -10.59 5.51 -4.28
CA ILE A 123 -10.67 6.43 -5.42
C ILE A 123 -11.23 5.71 -6.66
N PHE A 124 -10.82 4.46 -6.88
CA PHE A 124 -11.37 3.68 -7.98
C PHE A 124 -12.88 3.49 -7.83
N TRP A 125 -13.34 2.98 -6.69
CA TRP A 125 -14.77 2.71 -6.48
C TRP A 125 -15.62 3.98 -6.35
N GLY A 126 -15.09 5.02 -5.71
CA GLY A 126 -15.82 6.25 -5.42
C GLY A 126 -15.84 7.25 -6.57
N LEU A 127 -14.75 7.33 -7.36
CA LEU A 127 -14.60 8.37 -8.39
C LEU A 127 -14.47 7.82 -9.81
N ILE A 128 -13.77 6.69 -10.02
CA ILE A 128 -13.44 6.22 -11.37
C ILE A 128 -14.51 5.27 -11.91
N SER A 129 -14.89 4.25 -11.14
CA SER A 129 -15.82 3.20 -11.54
C SER A 129 -17.21 3.74 -11.95
N PRO A 130 -17.81 4.73 -11.26
CA PRO A 130 -19.12 5.26 -11.65
C PRO A 130 -19.14 5.99 -13.00
N ILE A 131 -17.99 6.48 -13.47
CA ILE A 131 -17.85 7.24 -14.73
C ILE A 131 -17.06 6.46 -15.79
N LEU A 132 -16.78 5.19 -15.53
CA LEU A 132 -16.04 4.33 -16.43
C LEU A 132 -16.92 3.96 -17.62
N ASP A 133 -16.42 4.19 -18.84
CA ASP A 133 -17.13 3.82 -20.07
C ASP A 133 -17.05 2.31 -20.30
N THR A 134 -18.03 1.57 -19.77
CA THR A 134 -18.05 0.09 -19.82
C THR A 134 -18.20 -0.46 -21.24
N SER A 135 -18.62 0.36 -22.22
CA SER A 135 -18.78 -0.07 -23.62
C SER A 135 -17.47 -0.52 -24.26
N ARG A 136 -16.33 -0.07 -23.73
CA ARG A 136 -14.97 -0.41 -24.19
C ARG A 136 -14.43 -1.72 -23.61
N TYR A 137 -15.17 -2.35 -22.70
CA TYR A 137 -14.70 -3.53 -21.96
C TYR A 137 -15.58 -4.74 -22.27
N ASN A 138 -14.93 -5.87 -22.55
CA ASN A 138 -15.59 -7.16 -22.38
C ASN A 138 -15.72 -7.49 -20.87
N ALA A 139 -16.61 -8.42 -20.52
CA ALA A 139 -16.88 -8.78 -19.13
C ALA A 139 -15.62 -9.21 -18.36
N LEU A 140 -14.70 -9.93 -19.03
CA LEU A 140 -13.45 -10.39 -18.42
C LEU A 140 -12.50 -9.22 -18.08
N ASN A 141 -12.34 -8.25 -18.99
CA ASN A 141 -11.51 -7.07 -18.79
C ASN A 141 -12.05 -6.20 -17.66
N TYR A 142 -13.36 -6.00 -17.62
CA TYR A 142 -14.01 -5.27 -16.55
C TYR A 142 -13.81 -5.98 -15.19
N LEU A 143 -14.02 -7.29 -15.15
CA LEU A 143 -13.80 -8.10 -13.95
C LEU A 143 -12.34 -8.02 -13.47
N LEU A 144 -11.37 -8.10 -14.38
CA LEU A 144 -9.95 -8.00 -14.03
C LEU A 144 -9.60 -6.64 -13.42
N ILE A 145 -10.17 -5.54 -13.91
CA ILE A 145 -9.98 -4.21 -13.32
C ILE A 145 -10.55 -4.17 -11.90
N VAL A 146 -11.78 -4.66 -11.71
CA VAL A 146 -12.45 -4.73 -10.41
C VAL A 146 -11.64 -5.56 -9.40
N ILE A 147 -11.18 -6.73 -9.83
CA ILE A 147 -10.37 -7.65 -9.03
C ILE A 147 -9.04 -7.00 -8.67
N GLN A 148 -8.36 -6.39 -9.64
CA GLN A 148 -7.05 -5.74 -9.44
C GLN A 148 -7.13 -4.64 -8.37
N HIS A 149 -8.18 -3.80 -8.39
CA HIS A 149 -8.33 -2.74 -7.39
C HIS A 149 -8.74 -3.28 -6.02
N SER A 150 -9.56 -4.34 -5.96
CA SER A 150 -10.01 -4.92 -4.69
C SER A 150 -8.90 -5.69 -3.98
N PHE A 151 -8.16 -6.52 -4.72
CA PHE A 151 -7.17 -7.40 -4.11
C PHE A 151 -5.89 -6.70 -3.65
N GLN A 152 -5.57 -5.52 -4.19
CA GLN A 152 -4.50 -4.68 -3.63
C GLN A 152 -4.74 -4.36 -2.14
N SER A 153 -5.92 -3.84 -1.81
CA SER A 153 -6.25 -3.46 -0.43
C SER A 153 -6.57 -4.67 0.44
N ILE A 154 -7.20 -5.72 -0.10
CA ILE A 154 -7.48 -6.95 0.66
C ILE A 154 -6.20 -7.65 1.08
N PHE A 155 -5.29 -7.96 0.15
CA PHE A 155 -4.07 -8.70 0.51
C PHE A 155 -3.17 -7.87 1.42
N LEU A 156 -2.96 -6.60 1.09
CA LEU A 156 -2.09 -5.74 1.88
C LEU A 156 -2.71 -5.39 3.23
N GLY A 157 -4.04 -5.24 3.29
CA GLY A 157 -4.79 -5.03 4.52
C GLY A 157 -4.74 -6.23 5.46
N LEU A 158 -4.88 -7.45 4.93
CA LEU A 158 -4.70 -8.67 5.70
C LEU A 158 -3.27 -8.80 6.22
N ASP A 159 -2.26 -8.56 5.39
CA ASP A 159 -0.85 -8.57 5.82
C ASP A 159 -0.60 -7.55 6.94
N TRP A 160 -1.06 -6.33 6.73
CA TRP A 160 -0.99 -5.24 7.70
C TRP A 160 -1.68 -5.59 9.01
N PHE A 161 -2.84 -6.24 8.97
CA PHE A 161 -3.55 -6.66 10.18
C PHE A 161 -2.77 -7.73 10.96
N LEU A 162 -2.08 -8.63 10.26
CA LEU A 162 -1.32 -9.72 10.86
C LEU A 162 0.02 -9.28 11.45
N ILE A 163 0.54 -8.09 11.14
CA ILE A 163 1.82 -7.58 11.66
C ILE A 163 1.67 -6.34 12.52
N SER A 164 2.61 -6.14 13.44
CA SER A 164 2.71 -4.93 14.25
C SER A 164 3.88 -4.10 13.73
N LEU A 165 3.59 -2.91 13.18
CA LEU A 165 4.62 -2.03 12.64
C LEU A 165 4.54 -0.71 13.42
N PRO A 166 5.60 -0.25 14.10
CA PRO A 166 5.54 1.02 14.82
C PRO A 166 5.19 2.16 13.87
N THR A 167 4.28 3.03 14.31
CA THR A 167 3.76 4.10 13.47
C THR A 167 3.67 5.39 14.28
N ASN A 168 4.32 6.43 13.77
CA ASN A 168 4.17 7.82 14.20
C ASN A 168 3.21 8.59 13.26
N ILE A 169 2.57 9.67 13.73
CA ILE A 169 1.68 10.56 12.97
C ILE A 169 2.39 11.11 11.73
N TYR A 170 3.70 11.35 11.84
CA TYR A 170 4.52 11.84 10.75
C TYR A 170 4.61 10.90 9.54
N HIS A 171 4.22 9.63 9.66
CA HIS A 171 4.08 8.73 8.50
C HIS A 171 2.98 9.14 7.53
N SER A 172 2.06 10.04 7.92
CA SER A 172 1.12 10.66 6.97
C SER A 172 1.84 11.59 5.98
N ILE A 173 2.99 12.17 6.35
CA ILE A 173 3.71 13.14 5.51
C ILE A 173 4.21 12.50 4.21
N PRO A 174 4.96 11.38 4.21
CA PRO A 174 5.36 10.74 2.96
C PRO A 174 4.17 10.34 2.08
N MET A 175 3.03 9.95 2.66
CA MET A 175 1.81 9.67 1.90
C MET A 175 1.28 10.92 1.20
N ILE A 176 1.24 12.07 1.89
CA ILE A 176 0.82 13.35 1.31
C ILE A 176 1.79 13.78 0.19
N ILE A 177 3.10 13.63 0.42
CA ILE A 177 4.13 13.94 -0.57
C ILE A 177 3.93 13.11 -1.85
N VAL A 178 3.66 11.80 -1.73
CA VAL A 178 3.40 10.95 -2.90
C VAL A 178 2.20 11.46 -3.71
N GLY A 179 1.12 11.89 -3.04
CA GLY A 179 -0.04 12.47 -3.71
C GLY A 179 0.29 13.77 -4.47
N ILE A 180 1.02 14.68 -3.83
CA ILE A 180 1.48 15.94 -4.47
C ILE A 180 2.38 15.64 -5.66
N CYS A 181 3.37 14.75 -5.50
CA CYS A 181 4.25 14.34 -6.58
C CYS A 181 3.46 13.74 -7.76
N TYR A 182 2.41 12.96 -7.48
CA TYR A 182 1.58 12.40 -8.53
C TYR A 182 0.75 13.45 -9.28
N VAL A 183 0.20 14.45 -8.58
CA VAL A 183 -0.50 15.57 -9.23
C VAL A 183 0.47 16.36 -10.12
N ILE A 184 1.67 16.68 -9.64
CA ILE A 184 2.71 17.33 -10.45
C ILE A 184 3.02 16.48 -11.70
N PHE A 185 3.22 15.17 -11.52
CA PHE A 185 3.43 14.24 -12.62
C PHE A 185 2.28 14.27 -13.64
N ALA A 186 1.02 14.31 -13.19
CA ALA A 186 -0.13 14.36 -14.08
C ALA A 186 -0.18 15.66 -14.91
N HIS A 187 0.22 16.80 -14.32
CA HIS A 187 0.35 18.06 -15.04
C HIS A 187 1.46 18.02 -16.09
N ILE A 188 2.64 17.48 -15.74
CA ILE A 188 3.75 17.29 -16.68
C ILE A 188 3.30 16.38 -17.83
N PHE A 189 2.61 15.28 -17.52
CA PHE A 189 2.09 14.35 -18.51
C PHE A 189 1.10 15.04 -19.47
N ASN A 190 0.16 15.83 -18.95
CA ASN A 190 -0.76 16.59 -19.80
C ASN A 190 -0.03 17.64 -20.66
N ALA A 191 0.97 18.32 -20.12
CA ALA A 191 1.76 19.29 -20.88
C ALA A 191 2.53 18.63 -22.05
N MET A 192 3.01 17.39 -21.87
CA MET A 192 3.75 16.64 -22.88
C MET A 192 2.86 15.99 -23.94
N TYR A 193 1.70 15.47 -23.55
CA TYR A 193 0.88 14.62 -24.40
C TYR A 193 -0.49 15.23 -24.76
N GLY A 194 -0.85 16.39 -24.20
CA GLY A 194 -2.14 17.04 -24.43
C GLY A 194 -3.34 16.27 -23.88
N ILE A 195 -3.11 15.30 -22.99
CA ILE A 195 -4.16 14.42 -22.44
C ILE A 195 -4.02 14.26 -20.93
N TRP A 196 -5.15 14.29 -20.23
CA TRP A 196 -5.21 14.00 -18.80
C TRP A 196 -5.21 12.50 -18.52
N ILE A 197 -4.41 12.07 -17.54
CA ILE A 197 -4.40 10.68 -17.05
C ILE A 197 -5.76 10.32 -16.45
N TYR A 198 -6.30 11.22 -15.63
CA TYR A 198 -7.62 11.09 -15.00
C TYR A 198 -8.51 12.28 -15.33
N LYS A 199 -9.77 12.02 -15.69
CA LYS A 199 -10.75 13.07 -16.02
C LYS A 199 -10.99 14.06 -14.87
N PHE A 200 -10.90 13.61 -13.61
CA PHE A 200 -11.08 14.49 -12.45
C PHE A 200 -9.89 15.43 -12.22
N LEU A 201 -8.75 15.23 -12.89
CA LEU A 201 -7.62 16.17 -12.86
C LEU A 201 -7.69 17.20 -14.00
N ASP A 202 -8.72 17.14 -14.85
CA ASP A 202 -8.82 18.01 -16.00
C ASP A 202 -9.15 19.46 -15.60
N THR A 203 -8.18 20.37 -15.80
CA THR A 203 -8.34 21.79 -15.49
C THR A 203 -9.25 22.54 -16.47
N SER A 204 -9.71 21.92 -17.55
CA SER A 204 -10.74 22.48 -18.43
C SER A 204 -12.13 22.42 -17.78
N ASN A 205 -12.33 21.59 -16.75
CA ASN A 205 -13.57 21.50 -16.01
C ASN A 205 -13.81 22.79 -15.20
N LYS A 206 -14.97 23.44 -15.36
CA LYS A 206 -15.33 24.67 -14.62
C LYS A 206 -15.23 24.56 -13.08
N HIS A 207 -15.24 23.35 -12.54
CA HIS A 207 -15.13 23.07 -11.09
C HIS A 207 -13.78 22.50 -10.67
N TRP A 208 -12.74 22.56 -11.52
CA TRP A 208 -11.45 21.93 -11.27
C TRP A 208 -10.81 22.35 -9.94
N VAL A 209 -10.91 23.63 -9.56
CA VAL A 209 -10.37 24.15 -8.29
C VAL A 209 -11.00 23.44 -7.09
N GLY A 210 -12.33 23.29 -7.09
CA GLY A 210 -13.06 22.60 -6.03
C GLY A 210 -12.73 21.11 -5.98
N ILE A 211 -12.56 20.47 -7.15
CA ILE A 211 -12.13 19.08 -7.22
C ILE A 211 -10.72 18.91 -6.63
N TYR A 212 -9.79 19.81 -6.95
CA TYR A 212 -8.42 19.76 -6.42
C TYR A 212 -8.41 19.92 -4.91
N ILE A 213 -9.12 20.93 -4.38
CA ILE A 213 -9.27 21.13 -2.92
C ILE A 213 -9.85 19.86 -2.27
N GLY A 214 -10.89 19.28 -2.87
CA GLY A 214 -11.52 18.04 -2.39
C GLY A 214 -10.55 16.86 -2.37
N VAL A 215 -9.81 16.64 -3.47
CA VAL A 215 -8.83 15.55 -3.60
C VAL A 215 -7.70 15.71 -2.59
N PHE A 216 -7.09 16.91 -2.47
CA PHE A 216 -6.01 17.15 -1.52
C PHE A 216 -6.48 17.01 -0.07
N THR A 217 -7.65 17.57 0.26
CA THR A 217 -8.24 17.46 1.60
C THR A 217 -8.51 16.00 1.95
N PHE A 218 -9.16 15.25 1.04
CA PHE A 218 -9.41 13.83 1.22
C PHE A 218 -8.12 13.05 1.41
N TRP A 219 -7.08 13.31 0.61
CA TRP A 219 -5.79 12.63 0.71
C TRP A 219 -5.10 12.84 2.06
N ILE A 220 -5.07 14.10 2.53
CA ILE A 220 -4.49 14.46 3.83
C ILE A 220 -5.27 13.79 4.96
N LEU A 221 -6.60 13.92 4.96
CA LEU A 221 -7.46 13.31 5.98
C LEU A 221 -7.31 11.80 5.97
N PHE A 222 -7.28 11.16 4.81
CA PHE A 222 -7.10 9.73 4.68
C PHE A 222 -5.78 9.27 5.30
N GLY A 223 -4.67 9.96 5.02
CA GLY A 223 -3.38 9.61 5.59
C GLY A 223 -3.32 9.78 7.11
N VAL A 224 -3.89 10.87 7.63
CA VAL A 224 -3.97 11.12 9.08
C VAL A 224 -4.85 10.06 9.77
N CYS A 225 -6.05 9.83 9.25
CA CYS A 225 -6.98 8.83 9.78
C CYS A 225 -6.39 7.43 9.76
N PHE A 226 -5.79 7.01 8.64
CA PHE A 226 -5.17 5.68 8.55
C PHE A 226 -4.01 5.53 9.55
N THR A 227 -3.19 6.56 9.70
CA THR A 227 -2.10 6.57 10.67
C THR A 227 -2.62 6.46 12.11
N PHE A 228 -3.74 7.10 12.42
CA PHE A 228 -4.40 6.99 13.72
C PHE A 228 -4.97 5.59 13.96
N VAL A 229 -5.66 5.01 12.98
CA VAL A 229 -6.17 3.63 13.02
C VAL A 229 -5.01 2.65 13.24
N HIS A 230 -3.89 2.83 12.55
CA HIS A 230 -2.69 2.01 12.71
C HIS A 230 -2.11 2.12 14.13
N LYS A 231 -2.02 3.33 14.70
CA LYS A 231 -1.60 3.52 16.09
C LYS A 231 -2.51 2.79 17.09
N ILE A 232 -3.83 2.88 16.91
CA ILE A 232 -4.80 2.17 17.77
C ILE A 232 -4.57 0.66 17.67
N LYS A 233 -4.49 0.13 16.44
CA LYS A 233 -4.23 -1.29 16.18
C LYS A 233 -3.00 -1.78 16.96
N ASN A 234 -1.88 -1.08 16.84
CA ASN A 234 -0.64 -1.47 17.51
C ASN A 234 -0.74 -1.40 19.04
N LYS A 235 -1.45 -0.39 19.58
CA LYS A 235 -1.67 -0.26 21.03
C LYS A 235 -2.48 -1.44 21.57
N MET A 236 -3.54 -1.85 20.87
CA MET A 236 -4.37 -2.99 21.27
C MET A 236 -3.55 -4.27 21.37
N PHE A 237 -2.67 -4.53 20.40
CA PHE A 237 -1.83 -5.73 20.40
C PHE A 237 -0.76 -5.71 21.49
N ASN A 238 -0.14 -4.56 21.75
CA ASN A 238 0.87 -4.45 22.81
C ASN A 238 0.27 -4.65 24.21
N ASN A 239 -0.96 -4.16 24.44
CA ASN A 239 -1.66 -4.35 25.71
C ASN A 239 -1.98 -5.83 25.96
N ASN A 240 -2.53 -6.52 24.95
CA ASN A 240 -2.88 -7.94 25.04
C ASN A 240 -1.64 -8.81 25.33
N ASN A 241 -0.50 -8.52 24.70
CA ASN A 241 0.76 -9.23 24.95
C ASN A 241 1.26 -9.01 26.39
N SER A 242 1.15 -7.77 26.90
CA SER A 242 1.58 -7.43 28.26
C SER A 242 0.73 -8.15 29.33
N GLU A 243 -0.58 -8.24 29.11
CA GLU A 243 -1.49 -8.95 30.02
C GLU A 243 -1.24 -10.46 30.05
N ASN A 244 -1.02 -11.06 28.87
CA ASN A 244 -0.73 -12.48 28.76
C ASN A 244 0.59 -12.85 29.49
N GLN A 245 1.63 -12.02 29.37
CA GLN A 245 2.88 -12.23 30.09
C GLN A 245 2.70 -12.18 31.62
N LYS A 246 1.90 -11.23 32.13
CA LYS A 246 1.60 -11.13 33.57
C LYS A 246 0.84 -12.36 34.10
N LYS A 247 -0.12 -12.88 33.33
CA LYS A 247 -0.88 -14.10 33.69
C LYS A 247 0.06 -15.32 33.78
N THR A 248 0.92 -15.51 32.79
CA THR A 248 1.90 -16.63 32.78
C THR A 248 2.88 -16.54 33.96
N ALA A 249 3.39 -15.33 34.26
CA ALA A 249 4.29 -15.13 35.40
C ALA A 249 3.61 -15.43 36.75
N THR A 250 2.32 -15.11 36.88
CA THR A 250 1.55 -15.38 38.11
C THR A 250 1.29 -16.88 38.29
N ASN A 251 0.99 -17.61 37.21
CA ASN A 251 0.77 -19.06 37.29
C ASN A 251 2.06 -19.81 37.66
N ASN A 252 3.21 -19.42 37.11
CA ASN A 252 4.50 -20.03 37.43
C ASN A 252 4.93 -19.82 38.90
N LYS A 253 4.40 -18.80 39.58
CA LYS A 253 4.63 -18.59 41.02
C LYS A 253 3.76 -19.47 41.91
N LYS A 254 2.61 -19.95 41.41
CA LYS A 254 1.70 -20.82 42.19
C LYS A 254 2.09 -22.29 42.13
N THR A 255 2.89 -22.69 41.15
CA THR A 255 3.34 -24.08 40.93
C THR A 255 4.72 -24.38 41.52
N LYS A 256 5.31 -23.43 42.26
CA LYS A 256 6.54 -23.59 43.02
C LYS A 256 6.22 -23.48 44.49
#